data_AF-A0AAD9K5L6-F1
#
_entry.id   AF-A0AAD9K5L6-F1
#
_cell.length_a   1.000
_cell.length_b   1.000
_cell.length_c   1.000
_cell.angle_alpha   90.00
_cell.angle_beta   90.00
_cell.angle_gamma   90.00
#
_symmetry.space_group_name_H-M   'P 1'
#
loop_
_entity.id
_entity.type
_entity.pdbx_description
1 polymer ?
#
loop_
_entity_poly.entity_id
_entity_poly.type
_entity_poly.pdbx_seq_one_letter_code
_entity_poly.pdbx_strand_id
1 'polypeptide(L)'
;MLDLLLTSEDNMISNVEHHAGFSLSDHIIITCNLQVSSQNQKKAELRFRYHTGDYKKMNQNLLEMDWENDVNALKAEDAWTFFSSMLNDQMRKYIPKSAPREKNLGDQGSHSKA
;
A
#
# COMPACT_ATOMS: atom_id res chain seq x y z
N MET A 1 -19.31 -14.86 22.18
CA MET A 1 -19.92 -13.56 21.92
C MET A 1 -18.78 -12.61 21.63
N LEU A 2 -18.75 -11.99 20.44
CA LEU A 2 -17.68 -11.10 20.01
C LEU A 2 -18.29 -9.71 19.82
N ASP A 3 -17.73 -8.71 20.46
CA ASP A 3 -18.16 -7.32 20.32
C ASP A 3 -17.27 -6.62 19.28
N LEU A 4 -17.88 -6.14 18.19
CA LEU A 4 -17.18 -5.43 17.13
C LEU A 4 -17.58 -3.96 17.14
N LEU A 5 -16.71 -3.11 17.70
CA LEU A 5 -16.87 -1.65 17.68
C LEU A 5 -16.16 -1.06 16.45
N LEU A 6 -16.91 -0.67 15.43
CA LEU A 6 -16.37 -0.17 14.15
C LEU A 6 -16.18 1.35 14.11
N THR A 7 -17.01 2.11 14.83
CA THR A 7 -16.98 3.58 14.85
C THR A 7 -17.59 4.11 16.13
N SER A 8 -17.19 5.32 16.53
CA SER A 8 -17.84 6.12 17.59
C SER A 8 -18.85 7.13 17.03
N GLU A 9 -19.00 7.21 15.71
CA GLU A 9 -19.91 8.14 15.02
C GLU A 9 -21.06 7.38 14.37
N ASP A 10 -22.29 7.62 14.85
CA ASP A 10 -23.50 6.87 14.46
C ASP A 10 -23.79 6.91 12.95
N ASN A 11 -23.43 8.00 12.27
CA ASN A 11 -23.73 8.19 10.84
C ASN A 11 -22.61 7.71 9.91
N MET A 12 -21.53 7.13 10.45
CA MET A 12 -20.38 6.70 9.64
C MET A 12 -20.66 5.37 8.94
N ILE A 13 -21.56 4.55 9.46
CA ILE A 13 -21.88 3.22 8.91
C ILE A 13 -23.37 3.13 8.60
N SER A 14 -23.69 2.67 7.39
CA SER A 14 -25.06 2.40 6.98
C SER A 14 -25.14 1.10 6.17
N ASN A 15 -26.36 0.61 5.91
CA ASN A 15 -26.60 -0.59 5.08
C ASN A 15 -25.80 -1.83 5.50
N VAL A 16 -25.87 -2.21 6.78
CA VAL A 16 -25.21 -3.42 7.29
C VAL A 16 -25.97 -4.66 6.83
N GLU A 17 -25.31 -5.53 6.07
CA GLU A 17 -25.84 -6.79 5.57
C GLU A 17 -24.94 -7.95 5.99
N HIS A 18 -25.55 -9.10 6.28
CA HIS A 18 -24.86 -10.34 6.60
C HIS A 18 -25.02 -11.33 5.46
N HIS A 19 -23.90 -11.90 5.00
CA HIS A 19 -23.89 -12.89 3.93
C HIS A 19 -23.40 -14.23 4.45
N ALA A 20 -23.79 -15.30 3.76
CA ALA A 20 -23.28 -16.64 4.02
C ALA A 20 -21.75 -16.65 3.94
N GLY A 21 -21.12 -17.52 4.73
CA GLY A 21 -19.68 -17.65 4.75
C GLY A 21 -19.11 -18.05 3.39
N PHE A 22 -17.91 -17.55 3.10
CA PHE A 22 -17.16 -17.98 1.93
C PHE A 22 -16.40 -19.26 2.28
N SER A 23 -16.76 -20.39 1.66
CA SER A 23 -16.15 -21.73 1.88
C SER A 23 -16.53 -22.42 3.20
N LEU A 24 -15.86 -23.53 3.53
CA LEU A 24 -16.00 -24.37 4.74
C LEU A 24 -15.62 -23.66 6.06
N SER A 25 -15.42 -22.34 6.02
CA SER A 25 -15.05 -21.54 7.17
C SER A 25 -16.32 -21.00 7.83
N ASP A 26 -16.43 -21.14 9.15
CA ASP A 26 -17.55 -20.63 9.96
C ASP A 26 -17.57 -19.09 10.09
N HIS A 27 -17.01 -18.37 9.12
CA HIS A 27 -16.96 -16.90 9.11
C HIS A 27 -18.17 -16.32 8.38
N ILE A 28 -18.89 -15.42 9.05
CA ILE A 28 -19.99 -14.63 8.45
C ILE A 28 -19.36 -13.39 7.80
N ILE A 29 -19.78 -13.08 6.58
CA ILE A 29 -19.34 -11.86 5.89
C ILE A 29 -20.31 -10.74 6.27
N ILE A 30 -19.77 -9.60 6.70
CA ILE A 30 -20.54 -8.39 6.99
C ILE A 30 -20.15 -7.34 5.96
N THR A 31 -21.13 -6.82 5.23
CA THR A 31 -20.93 -5.68 4.31
C THR A 31 -21.64 -4.46 4.86
N CYS A 32 -21.04 -3.28 4.74
CA CYS A 32 -21.67 -2.03 5.12
C CYS A 32 -21.14 -0.87 4.26
N ASN A 33 -21.92 0.20 4.18
CA ASN A 33 -21.52 1.46 3.58
C ASN A 33 -20.80 2.31 4.63
N LEU A 34 -19.56 2.69 4.35
CA LEU A 34 -18.74 3.53 5.22
C LEU A 34 -18.65 4.97 4.66
N GLN A 35 -19.18 5.94 5.39
CA GLN A 35 -19.13 7.35 5.05
C GLN A 35 -18.01 8.04 5.85
N VAL A 36 -16.92 8.43 5.16
CA VAL A 36 -15.77 9.09 5.78
C VAL A 36 -15.46 10.40 5.06
N SER A 37 -15.33 11.49 5.81
CA SER A 37 -14.80 12.76 5.31
C SER A 37 -13.27 12.74 5.38
N SER A 38 -12.59 12.37 4.29
CA SER A 38 -11.13 12.44 4.26
C SER A 38 -10.66 13.80 3.74
N GLN A 39 -9.79 14.47 4.50
CA GLN A 39 -8.98 15.54 3.93
C GLN A 39 -7.98 14.88 2.98
N ASN A 40 -8.17 15.09 1.68
CA ASN A 40 -7.29 14.57 0.63
C ASN A 40 -5.91 15.24 0.70
N GLN A 41 -5.09 14.89 1.69
CA GLN A 41 -3.66 15.12 1.67
C GLN A 41 -3.04 14.13 0.67
N LYS A 42 -3.36 14.28 -0.62
CA LYS A 42 -2.70 13.52 -1.68
C LYS A 42 -1.27 14.05 -1.81
N LYS A 43 -0.36 13.62 -0.94
CA LYS A 43 1.06 13.60 -1.29
C LYS A 43 1.16 12.73 -2.53
N ALA A 44 1.67 13.29 -3.61
CA ALA A 44 1.99 12.51 -4.79
C ALA A 44 3.17 11.61 -4.42
N GLU A 45 2.87 10.43 -3.88
CA GLU A 45 3.90 9.43 -3.64
C GLU A 45 4.48 9.01 -4.98
N LEU A 46 5.80 9.16 -5.10
CA LEU A 46 6.55 8.75 -6.26
C LEU A 46 6.47 7.22 -6.35
N ARG A 47 5.77 6.70 -7.35
CA ARG A 47 5.58 5.25 -7.55
C ARG A 47 6.71 4.67 -8.37
N PHE A 48 7.17 3.48 -8.02
CA PHE A 48 8.14 2.76 -8.84
C PHE A 48 7.54 2.40 -10.20
N ARG A 49 8.30 2.66 -11.27
CA ARG A 49 7.99 2.23 -12.64
C ARG A 49 8.66 0.89 -12.90
N TYR A 50 8.07 -0.18 -12.36
CA TYR A 50 8.62 -1.53 -12.47
C TYR A 50 8.94 -1.94 -13.93
N HIS A 51 8.07 -1.59 -14.89
CA HIS A 51 8.31 -1.88 -16.31
C HIS A 51 9.58 -1.25 -16.92
N THR A 52 10.18 -0.23 -16.28
CA THR A 52 11.41 0.43 -16.76
C THR A 52 12.63 0.15 -15.89
N GLY A 53 12.57 -0.81 -14.97
CA GLY A 53 13.71 -1.14 -14.11
C GLY A 53 14.86 -1.82 -14.86
N ASP A 54 16.10 -1.51 -14.49
CA ASP A 54 17.29 -2.24 -14.97
C ASP A 54 17.52 -3.50 -14.12
N TYR A 55 16.69 -4.51 -14.36
CA TYR A 55 16.73 -5.77 -13.62
C TYR A 55 18.00 -6.59 -13.88
N LYS A 56 18.68 -6.38 -15.01
CA LYS A 56 19.93 -7.08 -15.31
C LYS A 56 21.02 -6.62 -14.34
N LYS A 57 21.21 -5.30 -14.18
CA LYS A 57 22.18 -4.77 -13.21
C LYS A 57 21.76 -5.02 -11.77
N MET A 58 20.48 -4.93 -11.47
CA MET A 58 19.97 -5.26 -10.14
C MET A 58 20.31 -6.70 -9.77
N ASN A 59 20.07 -7.65 -10.67
CA ASN A 59 20.37 -9.06 -10.41
C ASN A 59 21.88 -9.32 -10.31
N GLN A 60 22.70 -8.71 -11.17
CA GLN A 60 24.16 -8.78 -11.06
C GLN A 60 24.64 -8.32 -9.69
N ASN A 61 24.13 -7.18 -9.20
CA ASN A 61 24.54 -6.66 -7.90
C ASN A 61 24.06 -7.52 -6.73
N LEU A 62 22.85 -8.08 -6.80
CA LEU A 62 22.33 -9.00 -5.78
C LEU A 62 23.11 -10.33 -5.75
N LEU A 63 23.64 -10.80 -6.89
CA LEU A 63 24.45 -12.01 -6.95
C LEU A 63 25.87 -11.81 -6.40
N GLU A 64 26.38 -10.59 -6.40
CA GLU A 64 27.67 -10.23 -5.80
C GLU A 64 27.61 -10.13 -4.27
N MET A 65 26.42 -10.17 -3.68
CA MET A 65 26.23 -10.07 -2.23
C MET A 65 26.43 -11.42 -1.53
N ASP A 66 27.01 -11.38 -0.34
CA ASP A 66 27.29 -12.56 0.48
C ASP A 66 26.14 -12.85 1.44
N TRP A 67 25.06 -13.40 0.88
CA TRP A 67 23.84 -13.71 1.63
C TRP A 67 24.06 -14.70 2.77
N GLU A 68 25.02 -15.61 2.64
CA GLU A 68 25.28 -16.59 3.69
C GLU A 68 25.83 -15.90 4.94
N ASN A 69 26.83 -15.02 4.78
CA ASN A 69 27.40 -14.32 5.93
C ASN A 69 26.51 -13.18 6.44
N ASP A 70 25.83 -12.47 5.54
CA ASP A 70 25.01 -11.31 5.89
C ASP A 70 23.66 -11.69 6.54
N VAL A 71 23.10 -12.87 6.22
CA VAL A 71 21.77 -13.29 6.69
C VAL A 71 21.83 -14.41 7.73
N ASN A 72 22.70 -15.41 7.58
CA ASN A 72 22.70 -16.55 8.53
C ASN A 72 23.25 -16.19 9.91
N ALA A 73 23.98 -15.08 10.04
CA ALA A 73 24.46 -14.58 11.33
C ALA A 73 23.36 -13.89 12.16
N LEU A 74 22.19 -13.62 11.55
CA LEU A 74 21.12 -12.85 12.16
C LEU A 74 19.96 -13.73 12.64
N LYS A 75 19.23 -13.25 13.64
CA LYS A 75 17.92 -13.84 14.01
C LYS A 75 16.92 -13.55 12.90
N ALA A 76 15.85 -14.35 12.81
CA ALA A 76 14.87 -14.27 11.73
C ALA A 76 14.30 -12.85 11.48
N GLU A 77 13.97 -12.10 12.53
CA GLU A 77 13.45 -10.73 12.40
C GLU A 77 14.50 -9.73 11.90
N ASP A 78 15.73 -9.85 12.40
CA ASP A 78 16.86 -9.02 11.99
C ASP A 78 17.26 -9.33 10.54
N ALA A 79 17.28 -10.62 10.18
CA ALA A 79 17.50 -11.12 8.83
C ALA A 79 16.46 -10.57 7.85
N TRP A 80 15.17 -10.59 8.22
CA TRP A 80 14.10 -10.02 7.39
C TRP A 80 14.25 -8.51 7.23
N THR A 81 14.58 -7.80 8.31
CA THR A 81 14.78 -6.35 8.28
C THR A 81 15.95 -5.97 7.38
N PHE A 82 17.07 -6.69 7.51
CA PHE A 82 18.24 -6.52 6.64
C PHE A 82 17.91 -6.78 5.18
N PHE A 83 17.34 -7.95 4.87
CA PHE A 83 16.99 -8.34 3.51
C PHE A 83 16.02 -7.34 2.87
N SER A 84 14.95 -6.98 3.57
CA SER A 84 13.94 -6.06 3.06
C SER A 84 14.49 -4.65 2.86
N SER A 85 15.35 -4.16 3.75
CA SER A 85 16.04 -2.87 3.55
C SER A 85 16.94 -2.90 2.32
N MET A 86 17.78 -3.92 2.22
CA MET A 86 18.73 -4.08 1.11
C MET A 86 17.99 -4.15 -0.24
N LEU A 87 16.95 -4.98 -0.33
CA LEU A 87 16.15 -5.10 -1.54
C LEU A 87 15.50 -3.77 -1.92
N ASN A 88 14.96 -3.03 -0.93
CA ASN A 88 14.40 -1.70 -1.17
C ASN A 88 15.44 -0.70 -1.69
N ASP A 89 16.68 -0.77 -1.22
CA ASP A 89 17.76 0.09 -1.70
C ASP A 89 18.15 -0.23 -3.13
N GLN A 90 18.25 -1.52 -3.47
CA GLN A 90 18.48 -1.97 -4.85
C GLN A 90 17.33 -1.54 -5.77
N MET A 91 16.08 -1.63 -5.30
CA MET A 91 14.92 -1.13 -6.03
C MET A 91 14.97 0.38 -6.25
N ARG A 92 15.37 1.17 -5.24
CA ARG A 92 15.54 2.63 -5.37
C ARG A 92 16.62 3.01 -6.38
N LYS A 93 17.67 2.20 -6.48
CA LYS A 93 18.79 2.42 -7.39
C LYS A 93 18.46 2.06 -8.84
N TYR A 94 17.76 0.96 -9.06
CA TYR A 94 17.56 0.40 -10.41
C TYR A 94 16.16 0.53 -10.98
N ILE A 95 15.15 0.91 -10.17
CA ILE A 95 13.78 1.13 -10.63
C ILE A 95 13.46 2.62 -10.56
N PRO A 96 13.34 3.30 -11.72
CA PRO A 96 12.95 4.70 -11.77
C PRO A 96 11.60 4.93 -11.08
N LYS A 97 11.44 6.07 -10.42
CA LYS A 97 10.15 6.49 -9.88
C LYS A 97 9.42 7.41 -10.85
N SER A 98 8.09 7.41 -10.81
CA SER A 98 7.25 8.34 -11.57
C SER A 98 7.57 9.77 -11.17
N ALA A 99 7.55 10.71 -12.12
CA ALA A 99 7.59 12.13 -11.79
C ALA A 99 6.40 12.52 -10.89
N PRO A 100 6.55 13.53 -10.02
CA PRO A 100 5.42 14.14 -9.35
C PRO A 100 4.42 14.58 -10.42
N ARG A 101 3.18 14.09 -10.36
CA ARG A 101 2.12 14.66 -11.19
C ARG A 101 1.79 16.03 -10.59
N GLU A 102 2.25 17.10 -11.24
CA GLU A 102 1.67 18.42 -11.01
C GLU A 102 0.18 18.33 -11.38
N LYS A 103 -0.67 18.58 -10.39
CA LYS A 103 -2.08 18.81 -10.68
C LYS A 103 -2.14 20.21 -11.26
N ASN A 104 -2.49 20.33 -12.54
CA ASN A 104 -3.05 21.57 -13.05
C ASN A 104 -4.25 21.91 -12.16
N LEU A 105 -4.14 22.97 -11.35
CA LEU A 105 -5.30 23.62 -10.74
C LEU A 105 -6.06 24.30 -11.88
N GLY A 106 -6.85 23.52 -12.61
CA GLY A 106 -7.72 23.98 -13.67
C GLY A 106 -9.03 23.23 -13.56
N ASP A 107 -9.88 23.67 -12.62
CA ASP A 107 -11.28 24.04 -12.90
C ASP A 107 -11.95 24.47 -11.58
N GLN A 108 -11.69 25.71 -11.16
CA GLN A 108 -12.61 26.45 -10.31
C GLN A 108 -13.20 27.56 -11.16
N GLY A 109 -14.46 27.43 -11.59
CA GLY A 109 -15.08 28.49 -12.36
C GLY A 109 -16.46 28.16 -12.93
N SER A 110 -17.49 28.47 -12.14
CA SER A 110 -18.80 28.94 -12.60
C SER A 110 -19.78 27.89 -13.14
N HIS A 111 -20.80 27.59 -12.33
CA HIS A 111 -22.20 27.76 -12.77
C HIS A 111 -23.05 28.20 -11.57
N SER A 112 -23.22 29.51 -11.46
CA SER A 112 -24.35 30.14 -10.79
C SER A 112 -25.10 30.96 -11.84
N LYS A 113 -26.43 30.80 -11.85
CA LYS A 113 -27.48 31.53 -12.59
C LYS A 113 -27.73 31.12 -14.05
N ALA A 114 -28.88 30.49 -14.26
CA ALA A 114 -30.07 31.20 -14.74
C ALA A 114 -31.30 30.70 -13.95
#